data_AF-T1ELG6-F1
#
_entry.id   AF-T1ELG6-F1
#
_cell.length_a   1.000
_cell.length_b   1.000
_cell.length_c   1.000
_cell.angle_alpha   90.00
_cell.angle_beta   90.00
_cell.angle_gamma   90.00
#
_symmetry.space_group_name_H-M   'P 1'
#
loop_
_entity.id
_entity.type
_entity.pdbx_description
1 polymer ?
#
loop_
_entity_poly.entity_id
_entity_poly.type
_entity_poly.pdbx_seq_one_letter_code
_entity_poly.pdbx_strand_id
1 'polypeptide(L)' 'MDTPRDGSATPAPNTTTTKQPSMIYICGDCHQENEITPKVPIRCRECGYRIVYKKRTKRAVVLDGR' A
#
# COMPACT_ATOMS: atom_id res chain seq x y z
N MET A 1 12.80 -28.90 -46.70
CA MET A 1 11.88 -28.97 -45.56
C MET A 1 12.67 -29.70 -44.47
N ASP A 2 13.23 -29.07 -43.44
CA ASP A 2 12.60 -28.27 -42.40
C ASP A 2 13.75 -27.54 -41.65
N THR A 3 13.65 -26.22 -41.44
CA THR A 3 14.68 -25.44 -40.71
C THR A 3 14.20 -25.25 -39.28
N PRO A 4 14.97 -25.60 -38.24
CA PRO A 4 14.54 -25.41 -36.85
C PRO A 4 14.45 -23.92 -36.49
N ARG A 5 13.31 -23.49 -35.93
CA ARG A 5 13.11 -22.13 -35.40
C ARG A 5 13.86 -21.99 -34.07
N ASP A 6 14.92 -21.19 -34.06
CA ASP A 6 15.53 -20.68 -32.84
C ASP A 6 14.52 -19.80 -32.07
N GLY A 7 14.06 -20.31 -30.93
CA GLY A 7 13.16 -19.62 -30.03
C GLY A 7 13.89 -18.47 -29.33
N SER A 8 13.64 -17.25 -29.78
CA SER A 8 14.07 -16.02 -29.12
C SER A 8 13.51 -15.95 -27.69
N ALA A 9 14.38 -16.18 -26.71
CA ALA A 9 14.08 -15.98 -25.29
C ALA A 9 13.97 -14.48 -25.00
N THR A 10 12.75 -13.99 -24.85
CA THR A 10 12.49 -12.63 -24.37
C THR A 10 12.87 -12.54 -22.89
N PRO A 11 13.77 -11.62 -22.46
CA PRO A 11 14.10 -11.46 -21.05
C PRO A 11 12.90 -10.85 -20.31
N ALA A 12 12.44 -11.53 -19.26
CA ALA A 12 11.37 -11.05 -18.39
C ALA A 12 11.82 -9.78 -17.63
N PRO A 13 10.95 -8.77 -17.47
CA PRO A 13 11.27 -7.58 -16.70
C PRO A 13 11.31 -7.92 -15.20
N ASN A 14 12.50 -7.85 -14.60
CA ASN A 14 12.68 -7.91 -13.15
C ASN A 14 11.91 -6.76 -12.48
N THR A 15 10.74 -7.08 -11.94
CA THR A 15 9.91 -6.14 -11.19
C THR A 15 10.43 -6.10 -9.76
N THR A 16 11.41 -5.24 -9.49
CA THR A 16 11.86 -4.92 -8.13
C THR A 16 10.74 -4.19 -7.39
N THR A 17 9.85 -4.98 -6.79
CA THR A 17 8.75 -4.47 -5.98
C THR A 17 9.33 -3.90 -4.69
N THR A 18 9.52 -2.59 -4.66
CA THR A 18 9.79 -1.83 -3.43
C THR A 18 8.66 -2.13 -2.45
N LYS A 19 8.96 -2.84 -1.36
CA LYS A 19 8.00 -3.12 -0.29
C LYS A 19 7.56 -1.79 0.32
N GLN A 20 6.41 -1.28 -0.12
CA GLN A 20 5.77 -0.13 0.50
C GLN A 20 5.50 -0.45 1.98
N PRO A 21 5.87 0.44 2.92
CA PRO A 21 5.62 0.21 4.33
C PRO A 21 4.11 0.11 4.57
N SER A 22 3.69 -0.82 5.43
CA SER A 22 2.30 -0.95 5.84
C SER A 22 1.82 0.36 6.47
N MET A 23 0.75 0.93 5.92
CA MET A 23 0.12 2.14 6.44
C MET A 23 -1.04 1.78 7.36
N ILE A 24 -1.03 2.37 8.56
CA ILE A 24 -2.08 2.19 9.57
C ILE A 24 -3.05 3.37 9.47
N TYR A 25 -4.34 3.05 9.44
CA TYR A 25 -5.44 4.01 9.47
C TYR A 25 -6.18 3.92 10.82
N ILE A 26 -6.88 4.97 11.21
CA ILE A 26 -7.68 5.06 12.44
C ILE A 26 -9.13 5.30 12.03
N CYS A 27 -10.07 4.52 12.54
CA CYS A 27 -11.49 4.73 12.27
C CYS A 27 -11.99 6.05 12.86
N GLY A 28 -12.87 6.76 12.15
CA GLY A 28 -13.45 8.01 12.67
C GLY A 28 -14.47 7.84 13.80
N ASP A 29 -15.04 6.64 13.97
CA ASP A 29 -16.07 6.37 14.98
C ASP A 29 -15.50 5.55 16.15
N CYS A 30 -15.09 4.29 15.89
CA CYS A 30 -14.54 3.43 16.94
C CYS A 30 -13.07 3.72 17.33
N HIS A 31 -12.38 4.64 16.63
CA HIS A 31 -10.98 5.00 16.87
C HIS A 31 -9.98 3.82 16.82
N GLN A 32 -10.42 2.67 16.30
CA GLN A 32 -9.59 1.48 16.19
C GLN A 32 -8.63 1.58 15.01
N GLU A 33 -7.45 1.00 15.19
CA GLU A 33 -6.44 0.88 14.15
C GLU A 33 -6.87 -0.13 13.09
N ASN A 34 -6.74 0.23 11.82
CA ASN A 34 -7.12 -0.59 10.68
C ASN A 34 -5.98 -0.61 9.64
N GLU A 35 -5.60 -1.81 9.23
CA GLU A 35 -4.65 -2.03 8.14
C GLU A 35 -5.42 -2.24 6.83
N ILE A 36 -5.34 -1.24 5.95
CA ILE A 36 -6.04 -1.24 4.67
C ILE A 36 -5.01 -1.43 3.55
N THR A 37 -5.21 -2.48 2.75
CA THR A 37 -4.43 -2.74 1.55
C THR A 37 -4.83 -1.79 0.41
N PRO A 38 -3.90 -1.43 -0.49
CA PRO A 38 -4.28 -0.68 -1.68
C PRO A 38 -5.26 -1.49 -2.53
N LYS A 39 -6.17 -0.80 -3.23
CA LYS A 39 -7.19 -1.36 -4.14
C LYS A 39 -8.36 -2.10 -3.49
N VAL A 40 -8.43 -2.25 -2.17
CA VAL A 40 -9.62 -2.79 -1.49
C VAL A 40 -10.61 -1.67 -1.09
N PRO A 41 -11.92 -1.97 -0.97
CA PRO A 41 -12.89 -1.00 -0.47
C PRO A 41 -12.59 -0.52 0.96
N ILE A 42 -12.72 0.78 1.20
CA ILE A 42 -12.46 1.40 2.51
C ILE A 42 -13.62 1.08 3.46
N ARG A 43 -13.35 0.23 4.46
CA ARG A 43 -14.26 -0.10 5.56
C ARG A 43 -13.46 -0.38 6.83
N CYS A 44 -13.95 0.08 7.97
CA CYS A 44 -13.46 -0.37 9.27
C CYS A 44 -13.90 -1.82 9.51
N ARG A 45 -13.00 -2.66 10.04
CA ARG A 45 -13.28 -4.09 10.31
C ARG A 45 -14.25 -4.30 11.48
N GLU A 46 -14.25 -3.41 12.47
CA GLU A 46 -15.05 -3.56 13.69
C GLU A 46 -16.47 -2.98 13.54
N CYS A 47 -16.63 -1.80 12.92
CA CYS A 47 -17.91 -1.08 12.87
C CYS A 47 -18.50 -0.90 11.47
N GLY A 48 -17.76 -1.24 10.40
CA GLY A 48 -18.22 -1.05 9.02
C GLY A 48 -18.27 0.41 8.54
N TYR A 49 -17.87 1.37 9.39
CA TYR A 49 -17.77 2.78 9.03
C TYR A 49 -16.73 3.00 7.91
N ARG A 50 -16.96 3.98 7.06
CA ARG A 50 -16.20 4.17 5.81
C ARG A 50 -15.22 5.35 5.84
N ILE A 51 -15.24 6.15 6.91
CA ILE A 51 -14.31 7.26 7.09
C ILE A 51 -13.21 6.80 8.02
N VAL A 52 -11.97 6.87 7.53
CA VAL A 52 -10.76 6.51 8.26
C VAL A 52 -9.72 7.61 8.07
N TYR A 53 -9.01 7.95 9.15
CA TYR A 53 -7.90 8.90 9.16
C TYR A 53 -6.57 8.16 9.02
N LYS A 54 -5.56 8.80 8.41
CA LYS A 54 -4.22 8.23 8.38
C LYS A 54 -3.53 8.44 9.73
N LYS A 55 -2.90 7.40 10.29
CA LYS A 55 -2.17 7.52 11.56
C LYS A 55 -1.00 8.50 11.41
N ARG A 56 -0.80 9.35 12.42
CA ARG A 56 0.32 10.31 12.47
C ARG A 56 1.66 9.58 12.37
N THR A 57 2.61 10.16 11.66
CA THR A 57 3.98 9.64 11.62
C THR A 57 4.65 9.81 12.98
N LYS A 58 5.53 8.86 13.34
CA LYS A 58 6.37 8.97 14.55
C LYS A 58 7.55 9.94 14.36
N ARG A 59 7.77 10.40 13.12
CA ARG A 59 8.85 11.35 12.79
C ARG A 59 8.49 12.72 13.36
N ALA A 60 9.38 13.29 14.17
CA ALA A 60 9.20 14.64 14.69
C ALA A 60 9.18 15.65 13.53
N VAL A 61 8.25 16.59 13.60
CA VAL A 61 8.20 17.75 12.70
C VAL A 61 8.78 18.91 13.47
N VAL A 62 9.87 19.49 12.97
CA VAL A 62 10.45 20.72 13.52
C VAL A 62 9.65 21.88 12.94
N LEU A 63 9.12 22.73 13.81
CA LEU A 63 8.45 23.97 13.44
C LEU A 63 9.35 25.11 13.92
N ASP A 64 9.85 25.92 12.99
CA ASP A 64 10.59 27.14 13.34
C ASP A 64 9.59 28.22 13.73
N GLY A 65 9.54 28.54 15.03
CA GLY A 65 8.69 29.61 15.57
C GLY A 65 9.30 30.98 15.27
N ARG A 66 8.96 31.54 14.12
CA ARG A 66 9.14 32.97 13.80
C ARG A 66 7.80 33.69 13.74
#